data_AF-A0A357B353-F1
#
_entry.id   AF-A0A357B353-F1
#
_cell.length_a   1.000
_cell.length_b   1.000
_cell.length_c   1.000
_cell.angle_alpha   90.00
_cell.angle_beta   90.00
_cell.angle_gamma   90.00
#
_symmetry.space_group_name_H-M   'P 1'
#
loop_
_entity.id
_entity.type
_entity.pdbx_description
1 polymer ?
#
loop_
_entity_poly.entity_id
_entity_poly.type
_entity_poly.pdbx_seq_one_letter_code
_entity_poly.pdbx_strand_id
1 'polypeptide(L)'
;YAKRRGDFSRKTLAAYKSSLEDSFVLSDMKKYRRTPDFMENRRVFTRYPLMAEEIMRAMFTVDGEAPDGLVKKVLPIANEAGLTAIARDVVQIVTAL
;
A
#
# COMPACT_ATOMS: atom_id res chain seq x y z
N TYR A 1 -9.55 -31.27 16.55
CA TYR A 1 -9.89 -31.30 17.98
C TYR A 1 -11.40 -31.44 18.23
N ALA A 2 -12.29 -30.71 17.55
CA ALA A 2 -13.76 -30.91 17.63
C ALA A 2 -14.26 -32.23 17.02
N LYS A 3 -13.91 -32.52 15.76
CA LYS A 3 -14.33 -33.75 15.04
C LYS A 3 -13.95 -35.05 15.76
N ARG A 4 -12.82 -35.09 16.47
CA ARG A 4 -12.36 -36.23 17.27
C ARG A 4 -13.12 -36.37 18.60
N ARG A 5 -13.66 -35.27 19.14
CA ARG A 5 -14.41 -35.26 20.40
C ARG A 5 -15.93 -35.30 20.19
N GLY A 6 -16.40 -35.20 18.94
CA GLY A 6 -17.84 -35.09 18.61
C GLY A 6 -18.50 -33.80 19.11
N ASP A 7 -17.72 -32.87 19.68
CA ASP A 7 -18.21 -31.66 20.32
C ASP A 7 -17.91 -30.43 19.47
N PHE A 8 -18.98 -29.83 18.95
CA PHE A 8 -18.97 -28.60 18.16
C PHE A 8 -19.45 -27.38 18.96
N SER A 9 -19.43 -27.47 20.28
CA SER A 9 -19.73 -26.34 21.16
C SER A 9 -18.78 -25.16 20.92
N ARG A 10 -19.25 -23.96 21.32
CA ARG A 10 -18.50 -22.70 21.20
C ARG A 10 -17.11 -22.78 21.84
N LYS A 11 -16.98 -23.53 22.94
CA LYS A 11 -15.70 -23.75 23.65
C LYS A 11 -14.69 -24.50 22.80
N THR A 12 -15.10 -25.58 22.15
CA THR A 12 -14.18 -26.44 21.38
C THR A 12 -13.81 -25.81 20.03
N LEU A 13 -14.68 -24.97 19.46
CA LEU A 13 -14.38 -24.17 18.26
C LEU A 13 -13.54 -22.91 18.56
N ALA A 14 -13.58 -22.38 19.79
CA ALA A 14 -12.76 -21.22 20.16
C ALA A 14 -11.26 -21.49 20.03
N ALA A 15 -10.81 -22.73 20.26
CA ALA A 15 -9.42 -23.12 20.08
C ALA A 15 -8.91 -22.91 18.65
N TYR A 16 -9.76 -23.09 17.64
CA TYR A 16 -9.42 -22.81 16.25
C TYR A 16 -9.22 -21.32 15.99
N LYS A 17 -10.10 -20.48 16.56
CA LYS A 17 -9.96 -19.02 16.48
C LYS A 17 -8.67 -18.56 17.15
N SER A 18 -8.37 -19.02 18.37
CA SER A 18 -7.10 -18.69 19.04
C SER A 18 -5.89 -19.14 18.23
N SER A 19 -5.93 -20.35 17.66
CA SER A 19 -4.83 -20.83 16.79
C SER A 19 -4.64 -19.95 15.54
N LEU A 20 -5.72 -19.42 14.97
CA LEU A 20 -5.62 -18.48 13.86
C LEU A 20 -5.10 -17.11 14.31
N GLU A 21 -5.46 -16.64 15.51
CA GLU A 21 -4.98 -15.38 16.09
C GLU A 21 -3.50 -15.44 16.44
N ASP A 22 -3.01 -16.61 16.85
CA ASP A 22 -1.60 -16.90 17.10
C ASP A 22 -0.81 -17.18 15.81
N SER A 23 -1.49 -17.27 14.66
CA SER A 23 -0.87 -17.45 13.35
C SER A 23 -0.72 -16.12 12.59
N PHE A 24 0.10 -16.11 11.54
CA PHE A 24 0.20 -14.95 10.64
C PHE A 24 -1.13 -14.59 9.96
N VAL A 25 -2.04 -15.55 9.79
CA VAL A 25 -3.26 -15.37 8.97
C VAL A 25 -4.15 -14.24 9.52
N LEU A 26 -4.59 -14.33 10.79
CA LEU A 26 -5.45 -13.27 11.34
C LEU A 26 -4.67 -11.99 11.66
N SER A 27 -3.37 -12.09 11.91
CA SER A 27 -2.50 -10.92 12.09
C SER A 27 -2.44 -10.09 10.80
N ASP A 28 -2.18 -10.74 9.67
CA ASP A 28 -2.07 -10.10 8.36
C ASP A 28 -3.42 -9.56 7.89
N MET A 29 -4.50 -10.31 8.09
CA MET A 29 -5.86 -9.81 7.77
C MET A 29 -6.22 -8.57 8.59
N LYS A 30 -5.77 -8.47 9.85
CA LYS A 30 -5.98 -7.27 10.67
C LYS A 30 -5.12 -6.10 10.20
N LYS A 31 -3.87 -6.37 9.84
CA LYS A 31 -2.91 -5.38 9.33
C LYS A 31 -3.42 -4.73 8.04
N TYR A 32 -3.77 -5.55 7.05
CA TYR A 32 -4.20 -5.08 5.72
C TYR A 32 -5.70 -4.81 5.61
N ARG A 33 -6.43 -4.71 6.73
CA ARG A 33 -7.89 -4.53 6.72
C ARG A 33 -8.34 -3.25 6.00
N ARG A 34 -7.50 -2.22 5.99
CA ARG A 34 -7.77 -0.90 5.36
C ARG A 34 -7.17 -0.77 3.96
N THR A 35 -6.48 -1.80 3.48
CA THR A 35 -5.87 -1.78 2.14
C THR A 35 -6.89 -1.65 1.00
N PRO A 36 -8.11 -2.24 1.08
CA PRO A 36 -9.13 -2.01 0.05
C PRO A 36 -9.50 -0.54 -0.13
N ASP A 37 -9.68 0.22 0.96
CA ASP A 37 -10.01 1.65 0.93
C ASP A 37 -8.95 2.46 0.18
N PHE A 38 -7.68 2.06 0.30
CA PHE A 38 -6.59 2.64 -0.48
C PHE A 38 -6.66 2.24 -1.96
N MET A 39 -6.95 0.97 -2.24
CA MET A 39 -7.06 0.47 -3.62
C MET A 39 -8.26 1.05 -4.39
N GLU A 40 -9.27 1.60 -3.71
CA GLU A 40 -10.36 2.34 -4.39
C GLU A 40 -9.86 3.62 -5.09
N ASN A 41 -8.71 4.16 -4.68
CA ASN A 41 -8.13 5.30 -5.36
C ASN A 41 -7.49 4.90 -6.69
N ARG A 42 -8.23 5.16 -7.78
CA ARG A 42 -7.81 4.83 -9.16
C ARG A 42 -6.43 5.38 -9.55
N ARG A 43 -5.96 6.48 -8.92
CA ARG A 43 -4.65 7.08 -9.22
C ARG A 43 -3.47 6.16 -8.91
N VAL A 44 -3.65 5.23 -7.96
CA VAL A 44 -2.64 4.24 -7.57
C VAL A 44 -2.27 3.34 -8.74
N PHE A 45 -3.24 3.03 -9.59
CA PHE A 45 -3.06 2.14 -10.73
C PHE A 45 -2.81 2.88 -12.04
N THR A 46 -3.09 4.19 -12.11
CA THR A 46 -2.98 4.96 -13.36
C THR A 46 -1.89 6.02 -13.32
N ARG A 47 -1.90 6.92 -12.33
CA ARG A 47 -1.07 8.11 -12.31
C ARG A 47 0.27 7.88 -11.63
N TYR A 48 0.31 7.15 -10.52
CA TYR A 48 1.55 6.92 -9.78
C TYR A 48 2.60 6.09 -10.53
N PRO A 49 2.24 5.02 -11.27
CA PRO A 49 3.21 4.32 -12.09
C PRO A 49 3.84 5.21 -13.17
N LEU A 50 3.03 6.05 -13.82
CA LEU A 50 3.51 6.98 -14.84
C LEU A 50 4.42 8.06 -14.24
N MET A 51 4.05 8.62 -13.10
CA MET A 51 4.91 9.58 -12.39
C MET A 51 6.24 8.96 -11.96
N ALA A 52 6.23 7.72 -11.48
CA ALA A 52 7.46 7.01 -11.14
C ALA A 52 8.33 6.80 -12.38
N GLU A 53 7.74 6.45 -13.52
CA GLU A 53 8.45 6.35 -14.80
C GLU A 53 9.07 7.70 -15.20
N GLU A 54 8.31 8.79 -15.17
CA GLU A 54 8.79 10.13 -15.51
C GLU A 54 9.94 10.58 -14.60
N ILE A 55 9.82 10.35 -13.29
CA ILE A 55 10.87 10.64 -12.31
C ILE A 55 12.13 9.82 -12.61
N MET A 56 11.98 8.51 -12.85
CA MET A 56 13.11 7.63 -13.17
C MET A 56 13.79 8.04 -14.48
N ARG A 57 13.02 8.37 -15.52
CA ARG A 57 13.55 8.89 -16.79
C ARG A 57 14.32 10.19 -16.57
N ALA A 58 13.76 11.14 -15.81
CA ALA A 58 14.43 12.41 -15.53
C ALA A 58 15.73 12.23 -14.72
N MET A 59 15.78 11.26 -13.82
CA MET A 59 16.97 10.98 -13.00
C MET A 59 18.07 10.23 -13.76
N PHE A 60 17.71 9.27 -14.60
CA PHE A 60 18.66 8.33 -15.20
C PHE A 60 18.93 8.54 -16.70
N THR A 61 18.22 9.45 -17.36
CA THR A 61 18.55 9.84 -18.75
C THR A 61 19.73 10.80 -18.74
N VAL A 62 20.76 10.47 -19.52
CA VAL A 62 21.93 11.33 -19.74
C VAL A 62 21.72 12.06 -21.06
N ASP A 63 21.33 13.33 -20.97
CA ASP A 63 21.01 14.26 -22.06
C ASP A 63 22.21 15.15 -22.45
N GLY A 64 23.33 15.05 -21.73
CA GLY A 64 24.56 15.81 -22.01
C GLY A 64 24.52 17.26 -21.50
N GLU A 65 23.43 17.66 -20.84
CA GLU A 65 23.30 18.96 -20.18
C GLU A 65 23.96 18.95 -18.78
N ALA A 66 24.18 20.14 -18.21
CA ALA A 66 24.70 20.25 -16.85
C ALA A 66 23.75 19.55 -15.88
N PRO A 67 24.27 18.74 -14.93
CA PRO A 67 23.42 18.00 -14.01
C PRO A 67 22.60 18.96 -13.13
N ASP A 68 21.31 19.06 -13.43
CA ASP A 68 20.36 19.77 -12.59
C ASP A 68 20.00 18.95 -11.35
N GLY A 69 19.71 19.65 -10.25
CA GLY A 69 19.32 19.00 -8.99
C GLY A 69 18.02 18.20 -9.11
N LEU A 70 17.96 17.05 -8.43
CA LEU A 70 16.80 16.13 -8.44
C LEU A 70 15.48 16.83 -8.16
N VAL A 71 15.47 17.79 -7.23
CA VAL A 71 14.28 18.57 -6.88
C VAL A 71 13.73 19.32 -8.08
N LYS A 72 14.57 19.95 -8.91
CA LYS A 72 14.12 20.71 -10.09
C LYS A 72 13.48 19.83 -11.15
N LYS A 73 13.89 18.57 -11.25
CA LYS A 73 13.34 17.59 -12.19
C LYS A 73 12.01 17.00 -11.70
N VAL A 74 11.88 16.77 -10.40
CA VAL A 74 10.69 16.14 -9.78
C VAL A 74 9.57 17.14 -9.49
N LEU A 75 9.89 18.38 -9.12
CA LEU A 75 8.89 19.41 -8.79
C LEU A 75 7.86 19.68 -9.92
N PRO A 76 8.25 19.85 -11.20
CA PRO A 76 7.28 20.09 -12.27
C PRO A 76 6.34 18.89 -12.48
N ILE A 77 6.89 17.67 -12.43
CA ILE A 77 6.12 16.41 -12.54
C ILE A 77 5.08 16.31 -11.41
N ALA A 78 5.50 16.64 -10.18
CA ALA A 78 4.63 16.61 -9.01
C ALA A 78 3.55 17.72 -9.02
N ASN A 79 3.88 18.91 -9.55
CA ASN A 79 2.94 20.00 -9.74
C ASN A 79 1.85 19.66 -10.77
N GLU A 80 2.22 19.06 -11.90
CA GLU A 80 1.28 18.67 -12.95
C GLU A 80 0.29 17.58 -12.47
N ALA A 81 0.74 16.71 -11.57
CA ALA A 81 -0.10 15.69 -10.95
C ALA A 81 -0.96 16.18 -9.76
N GLY A 82 -0.73 17.41 -9.26
CA GLY A 82 -1.45 18.01 -8.15
C GLY A 82 -0.92 17.60 -6.77
N LEU A 83 -0.05 18.43 -6.19
CA LEU A 83 0.63 18.19 -4.90
C LEU A 83 -0.30 17.86 -3.73
N THR A 84 -1.47 18.53 -3.66
CA THR A 84 -2.43 18.33 -2.56
C THR A 84 -3.12 16.97 -2.64
N ALA A 85 -3.38 16.46 -3.85
CA ALA A 85 -3.92 15.13 -4.07
C ALA A 85 -2.89 14.06 -3.71
N ILE A 86 -1.63 14.25 -4.15
CA ILE A 86 -0.53 13.35 -3.80
C ILE A 86 -0.33 13.28 -2.28
N ALA A 87 -0.29 14.43 -1.60
CA ALA A 87 -0.11 14.47 -0.16
C ALA A 87 -1.24 13.74 0.60
N ARG A 88 -2.51 13.93 0.17
CA ARG A 88 -3.65 13.22 0.75
C ARG A 88 -3.52 11.71 0.55
N ASP A 89 -3.14 11.28 -0.64
CA ASP A 89 -3.04 9.87 -0.99
C ASP A 89 -1.88 9.19 -0.23
N VAL A 90 -0.75 9.88 -0.03
CA VAL A 90 0.36 9.40 0.82
C VAL A 90 -0.10 9.19 2.26
N VAL A 91 -0.87 10.13 2.81
CA VAL A 91 -1.42 9.98 4.18
C VAL A 91 -2.36 8.79 4.27
N GLN A 92 -3.22 8.58 3.26
CA GLN A 92 -4.10 7.41 3.21
C GLN A 92 -3.32 6.10 3.15
N ILE A 93 -2.26 6.03 2.33
CA ILE A 93 -1.37 4.86 2.22
C ILE A 93 -0.75 4.52 3.57
N VAL A 94 -0.09 5.49 4.22
CA VAL A 94 0.61 5.29 5.49
C VAL A 94 -0.36 4.88 6.59
N THR A 95 -1.61 5.37 6.54
CA THR A 95 -2.64 5.00 7.52
C THR A 95 -3.25 3.62 7.27
N ALA A 96 -3.13 3.10 6.05
CA ALA A 96 -3.68 1.82 5.62
C ALA A 96 -2.69 0.64 5.70
N LEU A 97 -1.39 0.92 5.88
CA LEU A 97 -0.28 -0.05 5.97
C LEU A 97 0.18 -0.28 7.42
#